data_AF-A0AAN1PSK5-F1
#
_entry.id   AF-A0AAN1PSK5-F1
#
_cell.length_a   1.000
_cell.length_b   1.000
_cell.length_c   1.000
_cell.angle_alpha   90.00
_cell.angle_beta   90.00
_cell.angle_gamma   90.00
#
_symmetry.space_group_name_H-M   'P 1'
#
loop_
_entity.id
_entity.type
_entity.pdbx_description
1 polymer ?
#
loop_
_entity_poly.entity_id
_entity_poly.type
_entity_poly.pdbx_seq_one_letter_code
_entity_poly.pdbx_strand_id
1 'polypeptide(L)'
;MSCNKCETVKEVGGFNSFPDYASHKQAVIQNDSFKSVPVLVRYGSIGGVDEDWFECMACGSVWRLVEPDPPFKGMWTKVSG
;
A
#
# COMPACT_ATOMS: atom_id res chain seq x y z
N MET A 1 10.09 -4.92 -16.07
CA MET A 1 11.27 -4.92 -15.18
C MET A 1 10.80 -5.15 -13.76
N SER A 2 11.18 -6.27 -13.16
CA SER A 2 10.88 -6.58 -11.76
C SER A 2 11.83 -5.77 -10.87
N CYS A 3 11.29 -5.05 -9.88
CA CYS A 3 12.11 -4.33 -8.92
C CYS A 3 12.30 -5.21 -7.68
N ASN A 4 13.54 -5.61 -7.42
CA ASN A 4 13.93 -6.42 -6.25
C ASN A 4 13.57 -5.74 -4.91
N LYS A 5 13.46 -4.40 -4.88
CA LYS A 5 13.00 -3.64 -3.69
C LYS A 5 11.47 -3.64 -3.52
N CYS A 6 10.73 -3.83 -4.61
CA CYS A 6 9.29 -4.06 -4.51
C CYS A 6 8.97 -5.49 -4.05
N GLU A 7 9.78 -6.46 -4.47
CA GLU A 7 9.61 -7.87 -4.11
C GLU A 7 9.85 -8.16 -2.61
N THR A 8 10.56 -7.28 -1.90
CA THR A 8 10.71 -7.37 -0.44
C THR A 8 9.42 -7.04 0.31
N VAL A 9 8.49 -6.33 -0.33
CA VAL A 9 7.18 -5.98 0.22
C VAL A 9 6.13 -6.72 -0.60
N LYS A 10 6.07 -8.05 -0.41
CA LYS A 10 5.16 -8.94 -1.17
C LYS A 10 3.75 -8.36 -1.21
N GLU A 11 3.11 -8.47 -2.37
CA GLU A 11 1.68 -8.21 -2.50
C GLU A 11 0.92 -9.01 -1.44
N VAL A 12 0.27 -8.28 -0.52
CA VAL A 12 -0.62 -8.87 0.46
C VAL A 12 -2.01 -8.74 -0.13
N GLY A 13 -2.50 -9.84 -0.70
CA GLY A 13 -3.83 -9.93 -1.32
C GLY A 13 -4.99 -9.64 -0.35
N GLY A 14 -4.72 -9.61 0.95
CA GLY A 14 -5.46 -8.71 1.83
C GLY A 14 -5.13 -8.80 3.32
N PHE A 15 -5.27 -7.69 4.04
CA PHE A 15 -5.19 -7.62 5.49
C PHE A 15 -6.54 -8.05 6.08
N ASN A 16 -6.54 -9.11 6.90
CA ASN A 16 -7.78 -9.60 7.54
C ASN A 16 -8.09 -8.85 8.85
N SER A 17 -7.15 -8.04 9.34
CA SER A 17 -7.22 -7.36 10.64
C SER A 17 -6.52 -5.99 10.56
N PHE A 18 -7.04 -5.00 11.27
CA PHE A 18 -6.39 -3.68 11.40
C PHE A 18 -4.95 -3.74 11.96
N PRO A 19 -4.61 -4.60 12.96
CA PRO A 19 -3.24 -4.75 13.41
C PRO A 19 -2.26 -5.18 12.31
N ASP A 20 -2.66 -6.11 11.44
CA ASP A 20 -1.81 -6.60 10.33
C ASP A 20 -1.51 -5.46 9.34
N TYR A 21 -2.53 -4.67 9.03
CA TYR A 21 -2.41 -3.45 8.23
C TYR A 21 -1.45 -2.45 8.87
N ALA A 22 -1.62 -2.15 10.17
CA ALA A 22 -0.79 -1.18 10.87
C ALA A 22 0.68 -1.61 10.95
N SER A 23 0.95 -2.89 11.24
CA SER A 23 2.31 -3.45 11.24
C SER A 23 2.93 -3.39 9.84
N HIS A 24 2.16 -3.67 8.79
CA HIS A 24 2.65 -3.55 7.41
C HIS A 24 2.95 -2.10 7.03
N LYS A 25 2.04 -1.17 7.34
CA LYS A 25 2.25 0.27 7.12
C LYS A 25 3.55 0.74 7.78
N GLN A 26 3.77 0.35 9.03
CA GLN A 26 4.99 0.71 9.76
C GLN A 26 6.25 0.11 9.10
N ALA A 27 6.20 -1.13 8.64
CA ALA A 27 7.32 -1.77 7.94
C ALA A 27 7.64 -1.07 6.60
N VAL A 28 6.63 -0.58 5.88
CA VAL A 28 6.82 0.20 4.64
C VAL A 28 7.45 1.56 4.95
N ILE A 29 6.95 2.27 5.97
CA ILE A 29 7.47 3.58 6.39
C ILE A 29 8.92 3.49 6.87
N GLN A 30 9.29 2.41 7.56
CA GLN A 30 10.66 2.18 8.02
C GLN A 30 11.60 1.70 6.91
N ASN A 31 11.09 1.40 5.72
CA ASN A 31 11.89 0.96 4.59
C ASN A 31 12.30 2.16 3.73
N ASP A 32 13.58 2.50 3.74
CA ASP A 32 14.16 3.60 2.94
C ASP A 32 13.97 3.45 1.42
N SER A 33 13.51 2.30 0.95
CA SER A 33 13.20 2.06 -0.46
C SER A 33 11.85 2.66 -0.89
N PHE A 34 11.01 3.10 0.05
CA PHE A 34 9.69 3.67 -0.22
C PHE A 34 9.57 5.07 0.40
N LYS A 35 8.92 5.99 -0.32
CA LYS A 35 8.51 7.29 0.22
C LYS A 35 6.98 7.38 0.20
N SER A 36 6.40 8.00 1.22
CA SER A 36 4.97 8.37 1.18
C SER A 36 4.74 9.44 0.11
N VAL A 37 3.71 9.26 -0.70
CA VAL A 37 3.28 10.22 -1.73
C VAL A 37 1.80 10.55 -1.53
N PRO A 38 1.34 11.75 -1.93
CA PRO A 38 -0.06 12.10 -1.83
C PRO A 38 -0.93 11.13 -2.64
N VAL A 39 -2.09 10.78 -2.09
CA VAL A 39 -3.11 9.98 -2.78
C VAL A 39 -3.68 10.79 -3.94
N LEU A 40 -3.39 10.36 -5.16
CA LEU A 40 -3.82 11.09 -6.38
C LEU A 40 -5.23 10.70 -6.82
N VAL A 41 -5.58 9.42 -6.69
CA VAL A 41 -6.90 8.88 -7.08
C VAL A 41 -7.35 7.93 -5.99
N ARG A 42 -8.48 8.23 -5.34
CA ARG A 42 -8.98 7.35 -4.29
C ARG A 42 -9.60 6.09 -4.88
N TYR A 43 -9.35 4.94 -4.26
CA TYR A 43 -9.99 3.68 -4.67
C TYR A 43 -11.49 3.67 -4.35
N GLY A 44 -11.91 4.35 -3.28
CA GLY A 44 -13.31 4.45 -2.87
C GLY A 44 -13.97 5.78 -3.27
N SER A 45 -15.16 5.70 -3.87
CA SER A 45 -15.96 6.87 -4.28
C SER A 45 -16.65 7.58 -3.11
N ILE A 46 -16.70 6.98 -1.91
CA ILE A 46 -17.49 7.45 -0.77
C ILE A 46 -16.69 7.25 0.53
N GLY A 47 -15.89 8.25 0.91
CA GLY A 47 -15.60 8.69 2.28
C GLY A 47 -15.32 7.71 3.44
N GLY A 48 -15.03 6.43 3.23
CA GLY A 48 -14.95 5.45 4.33
C GLY A 48 -13.61 4.71 4.52
N VAL A 49 -12.80 4.60 3.47
CA VAL A 49 -11.53 3.85 3.52
C VAL A 49 -10.35 4.79 3.45
N ASP A 50 -9.55 4.82 4.52
CA ASP A 50 -8.25 5.49 4.49
C ASP A 50 -7.28 4.69 3.60
N GLU A 51 -6.57 5.42 2.77
CA GLU A 51 -5.54 4.84 1.91
C GLU A 51 -4.28 5.69 1.94
N ASP A 52 -3.14 5.02 1.87
CA ASP A 52 -1.82 5.62 1.81
C ASP A 52 -1.11 5.15 0.55
N TRP A 53 -0.47 6.08 -0.16
CA TRP A 53 0.30 5.75 -1.34
C TRP A 53 1.80 5.86 -1.05
N PHE A 54 2.56 4.93 -1.61
CA PHE A 54 3.99 4.84 -1.45
C PHE A 54 4.67 4.64 -2.80
N GLU A 55 5.67 5.46 -3.10
CA GLU A 55 6.47 5.33 -4.30
C GLU A 55 7.79 4.63 -3.97
N CYS A 56 8.09 3.56 -4.69
CA CYS A 56 9.37 2.89 -4.60
C CYS A 56 10.45 3.77 -5.26
N MET A 57 11.39 4.25 -4.45
CA MET A 57 12.50 5.11 -4.89
C MET A 57 13.46 4.43 -5.86
N ALA A 58 13.46 3.09 -5.92
CA ALA A 58 14.34 2.33 -6.81
C ALA A 58 13.82 2.17 -8.24
N CYS A 59 12.50 2.20 -8.45
CA CYS A 59 11.90 1.95 -9.76
C CYS A 59 10.75 2.91 -10.14
N GLY A 60 10.40 3.84 -9.26
CA GLY A 60 9.29 4.79 -9.44
C GLY A 60 7.90 4.14 -9.39
N SER A 61 7.78 2.85 -9.05
CA SER A 61 6.48 2.19 -8.95
C SER A 61 5.71 2.71 -7.75
N VAL A 62 4.46 3.11 -7.97
CA VAL A 62 3.54 3.52 -6.91
C VAL A 62 2.74 2.32 -6.43
N TRP A 63 2.63 2.20 -5.11
CA TRP A 63 1.91 1.18 -4.39
C TRP A 63 0.87 1.86 -3.52
N ARG A 64 -0.31 1.26 -3.43
CA ARG A 64 -1.37 1.73 -2.55
C ARG A 64 -1.58 0.72 -1.44
N LEU A 65 -1.70 1.25 -0.23
CA LEU A 65 -2.13 0.55 0.96
C LEU A 65 -3.55 1.02 1.29
N VAL A 66 -4.49 0.10 1.36
CA VAL A 66 -5.89 0.38 1.72
C VAL A 66 -6.19 -0.30 3.04
N GLU A 67 -6.78 0.43 3.98
CA GLU A 67 -7.23 -0.11 5.26
C GLU A 67 -8.30 -1.21 5.07
N PRO A 68 -8.32 -2.26 5.91
CA PRO A 68 -9.46 -3.18 5.97
C PRO A 68 -10.72 -2.50 6.52
N ASP A 69 -11.80 -2.50 5.74
CA ASP A 69 -13.13 -2.04 6.15
C ASP A 69 -14.18 -3.14 5.87
N PRO A 70 -14.63 -3.91 6.88
CA PRO A 70 -15.48 -5.08 6.66
C PRO A 70 -16.70 -4.78 5.76
N PRO A 71 -16.97 -5.60 4.71
CA PRO A 71 -16.39 -6.90 4.39
C PRO A 71 -15.11 -6.85 3.52
N PHE A 72 -14.60 -5.66 3.22
CA PHE A 72 -13.38 -5.48 2.43
C PHE A 72 -12.15 -5.83 3.26
N LYS A 73 -11.33 -6.74 2.71
CA LYS A 73 -10.00 -7.02 3.25
C LYS A 73 -9.07 -5.94 2.72
N GLY A 74 -8.36 -5.25 3.61
CA GLY A 74 -7.44 -4.18 3.25
C GLY A 74 -6.44 -4.69 2.21
N MET A 75 -5.77 -3.83 1.47
CA MET A 75 -5.03 -4.26 0.27
C MET A 75 -3.67 -3.59 0.20
N TRP A 76 -2.65 -4.35 -0.18
CA TRP A 76 -1.36 -3.81 -0.63
C TRP A 76 -1.12 -4.23 -2.08
N THR A 77 -1.21 -3.28 -3.00
CA THR A 77 -1.06 -3.56 -4.44
C THR A 77 -0.43 -2.40 -5.19
N LYS A 78 0.14 -2.70 -6.35
CA LYS A 78 0.69 -1.70 -7.25
C LYS A 78 -0.43 -0.89 -7.90
N VAL A 79 -0.28 0.43 -7.92
CA VAL A 79 -1.14 1.31 -8.72
C VAL A 79 -0.76 1.06 -10.18
N SER A 80 -1.61 0.31 -10.88
CA SER A 80 -1.50 0.14 -12.33
C SER A 80 -2.09 1.38 -12.97
N GLY A 81 -1.28 2.14 -13.70
CA GLY A 81 -1.75 3.23 -14.56
C GLY A 81 -2.45 2.69 -15.80
#